data_AF-A0A9P4HGN0-F1
#
_entry.id   AF-A0A9P4HGN0-F1
#
_cell.length_a   1.000
_cell.length_b   1.000
_cell.length_c   1.000
_cell.angle_alpha   90.00
_cell.angle_beta   90.00
_cell.angle_gamma   90.00
#
_symmetry.space_group_name_H-M   'P 1'
#
loop_
_entity.id
_entity.type
_entity.pdbx_description
1 polymer ?
#
loop_
_entity_poly.entity_id
_entity_poly.type
_entity_poly.pdbx_seq_one_letter_code
_entity_poly.pdbx_strand_id
1 'polypeptide(L)'
;DACVNRVSQAYCQEISSRLFRLPRELRDIVYRYMLHQDETIIRHYFDLDNSTEWHIVPPSPCSEASESSLPCQCSQSLVHFVNPYFIGREAAVEIFEAFRTTARQCTYRPSRSYERRPLSYGIYWQDLAEFRDRKLFHLGVTLHELLESMDISITLNFLTKGVGTSRRRGLSYATNMQLEQATEAMSQLSLGRPRQISFEFREDGVQVRNIPPNIDNVFRKLSIPILYLRDSGWIVRTLYHS
;
A
#
# COMPACT_ATOMS: atom_id res chain seq x y z
N ASP A 1 -18.55 -23.78 -11.86
CA ASP A 1 -17.98 -22.43 -11.64
C ASP A 1 -19.00 -21.32 -11.93
N ALA A 2 -19.22 -20.92 -13.19
CA ALA A 2 -20.06 -19.75 -13.53
C ALA A 2 -21.47 -19.71 -12.88
N CYS A 3 -22.13 -20.86 -12.71
CA CYS A 3 -23.42 -20.95 -12.00
C CYS A 3 -23.27 -20.64 -10.49
N VAL A 4 -22.25 -21.22 -9.83
CA VAL A 4 -21.94 -20.97 -8.41
C VAL A 4 -21.67 -19.49 -8.18
N ASN A 5 -20.86 -18.86 -9.04
CA ASN A 5 -20.56 -17.44 -8.91
C ASN A 5 -21.79 -16.55 -9.04
N ARG A 6 -22.74 -16.88 -9.94
CA ARG A 6 -24.02 -16.15 -10.07
C ARG A 6 -24.90 -16.29 -8.83
N VAL A 7 -24.95 -17.47 -8.22
CA VAL A 7 -25.67 -17.69 -6.95
C VAL A 7 -25.01 -16.91 -5.81
N SER A 8 -23.68 -16.95 -5.70
CA SER A 8 -22.93 -16.15 -4.72
C SER A 8 -23.12 -14.64 -4.92
N GLN A 9 -23.12 -14.16 -6.17
CA GLN A 9 -23.36 -12.76 -6.53
C GLN A 9 -24.78 -12.32 -6.12
N ALA A 10 -25.81 -13.11 -6.45
CA ALA A 10 -27.18 -12.82 -6.06
C ALA A 10 -27.36 -12.78 -4.53
N TYR A 11 -26.72 -13.71 -3.80
CA TYR A 11 -26.74 -13.73 -2.33
C TYR A 11 -25.99 -12.54 -1.71
N CYS A 12 -24.86 -12.11 -2.29
CA CYS A 12 -24.14 -10.91 -1.87
C CYS A 12 -24.94 -9.61 -2.12
N GLN A 13 -25.65 -9.53 -3.24
CA GLN A 13 -26.57 -8.42 -3.55
C GLN A 13 -27.79 -8.42 -2.63
N GLU A 14 -28.32 -9.59 -2.26
CA GLU A 14 -29.39 -9.68 -1.27
C GLU A 14 -28.89 -9.20 0.10
N ILE A 15 -27.71 -9.64 0.54
CA ILE A 15 -27.08 -9.19 1.79
C ILE A 15 -26.84 -7.68 1.77
N SER A 16 -26.29 -7.09 0.69
CA SER A 16 -26.08 -5.64 0.63
C SER A 16 -27.40 -4.87 0.64
N SER A 17 -28.44 -5.36 -0.06
CA SER A 17 -29.78 -4.76 -0.02
C SER A 17 -30.45 -4.84 1.36
N ARG A 18 -30.13 -5.86 2.17
CA ARG A 18 -30.57 -6.00 3.56
C ARG A 18 -29.77 -5.09 4.49
N LEU A 19 -28.46 -4.98 4.30
CA LEU A 19 -27.60 -4.05 5.03
C LEU A 19 -28.02 -2.60 4.81
N PHE A 20 -28.33 -2.19 3.57
CA PHE A 20 -28.77 -0.83 3.25
C PHE A 20 -30.09 -0.40 3.89
N ARG A 21 -30.91 -1.34 4.38
CA ARG A 21 -32.12 -1.03 5.17
C ARG A 21 -31.80 -0.63 6.61
N LEU A 22 -30.57 -0.84 7.07
CA LEU A 22 -30.09 -0.39 8.38
C LEU A 22 -29.62 1.07 8.30
N PRO A 23 -29.83 1.88 9.36
CA PRO A 23 -29.15 3.17 9.53
C PRO A 23 -27.64 3.06 9.39
N ARG A 24 -26.98 4.11 8.89
CA ARG A 24 -25.54 4.11 8.55
C ARG A 24 -24.68 3.74 9.75
N GLU A 25 -25.07 4.14 10.94
CA GLU A 25 -24.39 3.87 12.21
C GLU A 25 -24.31 2.37 12.50
N LEU A 26 -25.37 1.61 12.17
CA LEU A 26 -25.37 0.15 12.30
C LEU A 26 -24.55 -0.52 11.19
N ARG A 27 -24.58 0.03 9.96
CA ARG A 27 -23.73 -0.45 8.86
C ARG A 27 -22.25 -0.29 9.20
N ASP A 28 -21.84 0.87 9.70
CA ASP A 28 -20.47 1.13 10.15
C ASP A 28 -20.03 0.23 11.30
N ILE A 29 -20.95 -0.26 12.15
CA ILE A 29 -20.66 -1.25 13.19
C ILE A 29 -20.41 -2.63 12.55
N VAL A 30 -21.26 -3.07 11.61
CA VAL A 30 -21.08 -4.33 10.88
C VAL A 30 -19.77 -4.31 10.09
N TYR A 31 -19.47 -3.22 9.37
CA TYR A 31 -18.22 -3.09 8.62
C TYR A 31 -17.00 -3.12 9.54
N ARG A 32 -17.00 -2.36 10.65
CA ARG A 32 -15.91 -2.42 11.64
C ARG A 32 -15.75 -3.83 12.23
N TYR A 33 -16.85 -4.53 12.53
CA TYR A 33 -16.82 -5.90 13.04
C TYR A 33 -16.19 -6.88 12.03
N MET A 34 -16.62 -6.85 10.76
CA MET A 34 -16.03 -7.65 9.67
C MET A 34 -14.53 -7.37 9.49
N LEU A 35 -14.09 -6.13 9.72
CA LEU A 35 -12.70 -5.70 9.61
C LEU A 35 -11.86 -5.98 10.88
N HIS A 36 -12.49 -6.17 12.04
CA HIS A 36 -11.80 -6.48 13.32
C HIS A 36 -11.73 -7.99 13.62
N GLN A 37 -12.71 -8.78 13.17
CA GLN A 37 -12.68 -10.24 13.35
C GLN A 37 -11.49 -10.90 12.63
N ASP A 38 -11.01 -10.26 11.56
CA ASP A 38 -10.01 -10.83 10.67
C ASP A 38 -8.77 -9.92 10.59
N GLU A 39 -7.91 -10.03 11.60
CA GLU A 39 -6.57 -9.41 11.58
C GLU A 39 -5.77 -9.77 10.31
N THR A 40 -6.10 -10.87 9.62
CA THR A 40 -5.39 -11.25 8.40
C THR A 40 -5.64 -10.26 7.26
N ILE A 41 -6.77 -9.54 7.22
CA ILE A 41 -7.04 -8.52 6.19
C ILE A 41 -5.91 -7.49 6.16
N ILE A 42 -5.49 -6.98 7.33
CA ILE A 42 -4.42 -6.00 7.39
C ILE A 42 -3.06 -6.67 7.08
N ARG A 43 -2.84 -7.90 7.55
CA ARG A 43 -1.63 -8.71 7.22
C ARG A 43 -1.50 -9.07 5.74
N HIS A 44 -2.59 -9.04 4.96
CA HIS A 44 -2.56 -9.28 3.51
C HIS A 44 -2.11 -8.06 2.69
N TYR A 45 -2.21 -6.85 3.24
CA TYR A 45 -1.70 -5.61 2.61
C TYR A 45 -0.42 -5.10 3.26
N PHE A 46 -0.08 -5.60 4.45
CA PHE A 46 1.10 -5.21 5.21
C PHE A 46 1.84 -6.45 5.69
N ASP A 47 3.04 -6.63 5.13
CA ASP A 47 4.04 -7.61 5.54
C ASP A 47 4.42 -7.34 7.01
N LEU A 48 3.97 -8.22 7.90
CA LEU A 48 4.30 -8.24 9.33
C LEU A 48 5.42 -9.21 9.65
N ASP A 49 6.45 -9.26 8.80
CA ASP A 49 7.75 -9.77 9.24
C ASP A 49 8.25 -8.96 10.46
N ASN A 50 9.16 -9.54 11.26
CA ASN A 50 9.42 -9.15 12.67
C ASN A 50 10.04 -7.75 12.91
N SER A 51 10.01 -6.86 11.91
CA SER A 51 10.43 -5.46 12.02
C SER A 51 9.44 -4.59 12.81
N THR A 52 9.83 -3.34 13.07
CA THR A 52 8.95 -2.32 13.65
C THR A 52 8.01 -1.67 12.65
N GLU A 53 8.25 -1.82 11.34
CA GLU A 53 7.50 -1.21 10.25
C GLU A 53 6.53 -2.18 9.57
N TRP A 54 5.51 -1.61 8.92
CA TRP A 54 4.48 -2.34 8.20
C TRP A 54 4.76 -2.15 6.71
N HIS A 55 5.53 -3.05 6.09
CA HIS A 55 5.87 -2.93 4.67
C HIS A 55 4.67 -3.30 3.82
N ILE A 56 4.31 -2.47 2.85
CA ILE A 56 3.19 -2.75 1.95
C ILE A 56 3.51 -3.95 1.07
N VAL A 57 2.61 -4.93 1.11
CA VAL A 57 2.44 -5.89 0.02
C VAL A 57 1.39 -5.28 -0.90
N PRO A 58 1.76 -4.74 -2.08
CA PRO A 58 0.75 -4.28 -3.02
C PRO A 58 -0.07 -5.50 -3.50
N PRO A 59 -1.31 -5.29 -4.02
CA PRO A 59 -2.18 -6.31 -4.62
C PRO A 59 -1.59 -7.67 -5.06
N SER A 60 -2.45 -8.68 -5.20
CA SER A 60 -2.50 -9.27 -6.55
C SER A 60 -3.12 -8.20 -7.45
N PRO A 61 -2.36 -7.52 -8.33
CA PRO A 61 -3.27 -5.88 -9.37
C PRO A 61 -4.55 -6.39 -10.05
N CYS A 62 -5.61 -5.58 -10.11
CA CYS A 62 -6.87 -6.05 -10.69
C CYS A 62 -6.71 -6.37 -12.20
N SER A 63 -7.26 -7.50 -12.64
CA SER A 63 -7.36 -7.84 -14.06
C SER A 63 -8.34 -6.90 -14.75
N GLU A 64 -7.86 -6.01 -15.63
CA GLU A 64 -8.69 -5.03 -16.33
C GLU A 64 -9.78 -5.70 -17.20
N ALA A 65 -9.47 -6.87 -17.77
CA ALA A 65 -10.35 -7.63 -18.67
C ALA A 65 -11.50 -8.40 -17.98
N SER A 66 -12.03 -7.94 -16.85
CA SER A 66 -13.09 -8.64 -16.12
C SER A 66 -14.25 -7.75 -15.67
N GLU A 67 -15.14 -7.44 -16.62
CA GLU A 67 -16.59 -7.29 -16.35
C GLU A 67 -17.26 -8.66 -16.03
N SER A 68 -16.50 -9.76 -16.07
CA SER A 68 -17.00 -11.10 -15.75
C SER A 68 -17.26 -11.27 -14.24
N SER A 69 -18.24 -12.10 -13.89
CA SER A 69 -18.56 -12.46 -12.50
C SER A 69 -17.59 -13.48 -11.88
N LEU A 70 -16.28 -13.29 -12.12
CA LEU A 70 -15.20 -14.05 -11.48
C LEU A 70 -14.57 -13.21 -10.36
N PRO A 71 -14.27 -13.78 -9.18
CA PRO A 71 -13.59 -13.07 -8.11
C PRO A 71 -12.15 -12.75 -8.52
N CYS A 72 -11.89 -11.49 -8.88
CA CYS A 72 -10.57 -11.01 -9.26
C CYS A 72 -9.57 -11.21 -8.10
N GLN A 73 -8.30 -11.48 -8.42
CA GLN A 73 -7.26 -11.70 -7.41
C GLN A 73 -7.05 -10.48 -6.49
N CYS A 74 -7.30 -9.25 -6.97
CA CYS A 74 -7.27 -8.05 -6.12
C CYS A 74 -8.40 -8.01 -5.05
N SER A 75 -9.38 -8.93 -5.14
CA SER A 75 -10.50 -9.14 -4.20
C SER A 75 -10.50 -10.52 -3.54
N GLN A 76 -9.39 -11.28 -3.62
CA GLN A 76 -9.27 -12.59 -2.96
C GLN A 76 -8.76 -12.51 -1.52
N SER A 77 -8.00 -11.46 -1.16
CA SER A 77 -7.36 -11.29 0.16
C SER A 77 -8.04 -10.27 1.09
N LEU A 78 -8.92 -9.43 0.55
CA LEU A 78 -10.05 -8.91 1.33
C LEU A 78 -11.09 -10.02 1.47
N VAL A 79 -11.90 -9.94 2.53
CA VAL A 79 -13.21 -10.61 2.56
C VAL A 79 -13.91 -10.32 1.23
N HIS A 80 -14.44 -11.36 0.56
CA HIS A 80 -14.79 -11.39 -0.88
C HIS A 80 -15.90 -10.42 -1.36
N PHE A 81 -16.22 -9.40 -0.57
CA PHE A 81 -17.34 -8.49 -0.70
C PHE A 81 -16.98 -7.17 -1.36
N VAL A 82 -15.78 -6.59 -1.18
CA VAL A 82 -15.48 -5.20 -1.62
C VAL A 82 -15.39 -5.02 -3.16
N ASN A 83 -15.67 -6.07 -3.93
CA ASN A 83 -15.83 -5.95 -5.38
C ASN A 83 -17.21 -5.31 -5.72
N PRO A 84 -17.25 -4.15 -6.39
CA PRO A 84 -18.49 -3.40 -6.65
C PRO A 84 -19.46 -4.17 -7.56
N TYR A 85 -18.99 -5.12 -8.36
CA TYR A 85 -19.85 -5.99 -9.18
C TYR A 85 -20.59 -7.06 -8.34
N PHE A 86 -20.12 -7.36 -7.12
CA PHE A 86 -20.70 -8.37 -6.24
C PHE A 86 -21.64 -7.79 -5.17
N ILE A 87 -21.33 -6.63 -4.58
CA ILE A 87 -22.19 -6.01 -3.54
C ILE A 87 -22.89 -4.71 -3.98
N GLY A 88 -22.54 -4.16 -5.14
CA GLY A 88 -22.93 -2.81 -5.57
C GLY A 88 -21.89 -1.76 -5.19
N ARG A 89 -21.70 -0.77 -6.08
CA ARG A 89 -20.63 0.24 -5.95
C ARG A 89 -20.70 1.05 -4.65
N GLU A 90 -21.91 1.40 -4.21
CA GLU A 90 -22.14 2.19 -3.00
C GLU A 90 -21.64 1.45 -1.74
N ALA A 91 -21.99 0.17 -1.58
CA ALA A 91 -21.55 -0.62 -0.42
C ALA A 91 -20.03 -0.85 -0.42
N ALA A 92 -19.42 -1.00 -1.61
CA ALA A 92 -17.98 -1.09 -1.74
C ALA A 92 -17.26 0.23 -1.33
N VAL A 93 -17.89 1.39 -1.56
CA VAL A 93 -17.40 2.68 -1.04
C VAL A 93 -17.59 2.77 0.48
N GLU A 94 -18.75 2.41 1.05
CA GLU A 94 -18.93 2.46 2.51
C GLU A 94 -17.96 1.52 3.26
N ILE A 95 -17.70 0.32 2.73
CA ILE A 95 -16.70 -0.59 3.31
C ILE A 95 -15.28 -0.05 3.15
N PHE A 96 -14.97 0.65 2.05
CA PHE A 96 -13.67 1.32 1.86
C PHE A 96 -13.47 2.48 2.85
N GLU A 97 -14.51 3.28 3.12
CA GLU A 97 -14.51 4.30 4.19
C GLU A 97 -14.31 3.67 5.57
N ALA A 98 -14.99 2.55 5.85
CA ALA A 98 -14.86 1.81 7.10
C ALA A 98 -13.46 1.17 7.27
N PHE A 99 -12.87 0.64 6.20
CA PHE A 99 -11.49 0.14 6.18
C PHE A 99 -10.51 1.28 6.47
N ARG A 100 -10.63 2.40 5.75
CA ARG A 100 -9.78 3.58 5.97
C ARG A 100 -9.92 4.14 7.39
N THR A 101 -11.12 4.11 7.95
CA THR A 101 -11.39 4.52 9.35
C THR A 101 -10.86 3.51 10.37
N THR A 102 -10.90 2.21 10.06
CA THR A 102 -10.32 1.14 10.90
C THR A 102 -8.80 1.23 10.91
N ALA A 103 -8.15 1.43 9.75
CA ALA A 103 -6.72 1.69 9.67
C ALA A 103 -6.31 2.90 10.55
N ARG A 104 -7.07 4.01 10.48
CA ARG A 104 -6.94 5.21 11.34
C ARG A 104 -7.27 5.01 12.84
N GLN A 105 -7.74 3.83 13.23
CA GLN A 105 -7.94 3.44 14.63
C GLN A 105 -6.79 2.49 15.06
N CYS A 106 -6.40 1.57 14.19
CA CYS A 106 -5.19 0.76 14.31
C CYS A 106 -3.87 1.57 14.27
N THR A 107 -3.87 2.82 13.79
CA THR A 107 -2.69 3.73 13.78
C THR A 107 -2.11 4.02 15.16
N TYR A 108 -2.77 3.62 16.25
CA TYR A 108 -2.24 3.68 17.61
C TYR A 108 -1.85 2.29 18.11
N ARG A 109 -0.64 1.84 17.78
CA ARG A 109 -0.03 0.67 18.44
C ARG A 109 0.06 0.97 19.95
N PRO A 110 -0.45 0.13 20.86
CA PRO A 110 -0.21 0.27 22.29
C PRO A 110 1.24 -0.12 22.59
N SER A 111 2.16 0.81 22.35
CA SER A 111 3.56 0.66 22.73
C SER A 111 3.69 0.55 24.25
N ARG A 112 4.70 -0.21 24.71
CA ARG A 112 5.06 -0.25 26.14
C ARG A 112 5.67 1.08 26.63
N SER A 113 6.12 1.94 25.72
CA SER A 113 6.38 3.35 25.97
C SER A 113 5.15 4.19 25.62
N TYR A 114 4.85 5.24 26.40
CA TYR A 114 3.67 6.10 26.21
C TYR A 114 3.71 7.00 24.94
N GLU A 115 4.69 6.80 24.04
CA GLU A 115 4.77 7.51 22.77
C GLU A 115 3.75 6.97 21.76
N ARG A 116 2.66 7.72 21.54
CA ARG A 116 1.78 7.55 20.38
C ARG A 116 2.48 8.01 19.10
N ARG A 117 3.36 7.17 18.56
CA ARG A 117 3.91 7.38 17.21
C ARG A 117 2.81 7.06 16.18
N PRO A 118 2.58 7.90 15.14
CA PRO A 118 1.73 7.52 14.03
C PRO A 118 2.33 6.30 13.32
N LEU A 119 1.49 5.35 12.89
CA LEU A 119 1.97 4.25 12.06
C LEU A 119 2.41 4.78 10.69
N SER A 120 3.70 4.64 10.40
CA SER A 120 4.24 4.72 9.04
C SER A 120 4.14 3.36 8.34
N TYR A 121 3.89 3.38 7.03
CA TYR A 121 4.00 2.19 6.19
C TYR A 121 5.26 2.24 5.34
N GLY A 122 5.90 1.09 5.11
CA GLY A 122 7.09 0.98 4.26
C GLY A 122 6.74 0.65 2.80
N ILE A 123 7.40 1.28 1.84
CA ILE A 123 7.41 0.88 0.42
C ILE A 123 8.87 0.65 0.02
N TYR A 124 9.21 -0.45 -0.66
CA TYR A 124 10.53 -0.57 -1.27
C TYR A 124 10.60 0.28 -2.54
N TRP A 125 11.79 0.82 -2.85
CA TRP A 125 11.99 1.71 -4.00
C TRP A 125 11.52 1.13 -5.36
N GLN A 126 11.47 -0.20 -5.48
CA GLN A 126 11.01 -0.93 -6.66
C GLN A 126 9.50 -0.90 -6.84
N ASP A 127 8.77 -0.89 -5.73
CA ASP A 127 7.33 -1.04 -5.70
C ASP A 127 6.62 0.33 -5.80
N LEU A 128 7.37 1.44 -5.85
CA LEU A 128 6.86 2.82 -5.85
C LEU A 128 5.92 3.13 -7.03
N ALA A 129 6.27 2.69 -8.24
CA ALA A 129 5.43 2.89 -9.42
C ALA A 129 4.12 2.08 -9.32
N GLU A 130 4.19 0.84 -8.82
CA GLU A 130 3.01 0.00 -8.61
C GLU A 130 2.13 0.55 -7.48
N PHE A 131 2.72 0.98 -6.36
CA PHE A 131 2.03 1.61 -5.23
C PHE A 131 1.25 2.87 -5.65
N ARG A 132 1.81 3.66 -6.58
CA ARG A 132 1.14 4.82 -7.18
C ARG A 132 -0.05 4.41 -8.04
N ASP A 133 0.16 3.55 -9.02
CA ASP A 133 -0.81 3.34 -10.12
C ASP A 133 -1.81 2.20 -9.87
N ARG A 134 -1.54 1.27 -8.95
CA ARG A 134 -2.37 0.08 -8.73
C ARG A 134 -3.70 0.43 -8.08
N LYS A 135 -4.69 0.67 -8.93
CA LYS A 135 -6.11 0.77 -8.60
C LYS A 135 -6.57 -0.47 -7.84
N LEU A 136 -7.36 -0.24 -6.80
CA LEU A 136 -7.87 -1.24 -5.88
C LEU A 136 -9.34 -1.54 -6.15
N PHE A 137 -9.70 -2.81 -5.97
CA PHE A 137 -11.08 -3.31 -5.84
C PHE A 137 -12.05 -2.88 -6.97
N HIS A 138 -11.54 -2.57 -8.16
CA HIS A 138 -12.29 -1.98 -9.28
C HIS A 138 -13.01 -0.64 -8.96
N LEU A 139 -12.69 0.02 -7.83
CA LEU A 139 -13.29 1.30 -7.44
C LEU A 139 -12.65 2.51 -8.13
N GLY A 140 -11.47 2.32 -8.74
CA GLY A 140 -10.65 3.36 -9.36
C GLY A 140 -9.68 4.05 -8.40
N VAL A 141 -9.82 3.82 -7.08
CA VAL A 141 -8.97 4.41 -6.04
C VAL A 141 -7.63 3.68 -5.94
N THR A 142 -6.54 4.43 -5.79
CA THR A 142 -5.16 3.93 -5.65
C THR A 142 -4.80 3.55 -4.21
N LEU A 143 -3.70 2.81 -4.05
CA LEU A 143 -3.14 2.49 -2.73
C LEU A 143 -2.54 3.73 -2.04
N HIS A 144 -2.10 4.74 -2.80
CA HIS A 144 -1.70 6.05 -2.25
C HIS A 144 -2.89 6.80 -1.61
N GLU A 145 -4.03 6.87 -2.30
CA GLU A 145 -5.23 7.56 -1.80
C GLU A 145 -5.84 6.84 -0.58
N LEU A 146 -5.85 5.50 -0.60
CA LEU A 146 -6.32 4.70 0.52
C LEU A 146 -5.56 5.03 1.82
N LEU A 147 -4.24 5.23 1.71
CA LEU A 147 -3.34 5.46 2.83
C LEU A 147 -2.93 6.95 2.98
N GLU A 148 -3.71 7.90 2.44
CA GLU A 148 -3.35 9.33 2.43
C GLU A 148 -3.23 9.99 3.84
N SER A 149 -3.60 9.27 4.90
CA SER A 149 -3.49 9.73 6.30
C SER A 149 -2.51 8.90 7.16
N MET A 150 -1.59 8.17 6.52
CA MET A 150 -0.48 7.49 7.19
C MET A 150 0.85 8.01 6.64
N ASP A 151 1.86 8.11 7.51
CA ASP A 151 3.20 8.55 7.12
C ASP A 151 3.88 7.50 6.24
N ILE A 152 4.75 7.95 5.33
CA ILE A 152 5.41 7.08 4.36
C ILE A 152 6.85 6.82 4.80
N SER A 153 7.30 5.57 4.77
CA SER A 153 8.72 5.22 4.68
C SER A 153 9.00 4.63 3.29
N ILE A 154 10.06 5.11 2.65
CA ILE A 154 10.57 4.56 1.39
C ILE A 154 11.93 3.93 1.68
N THR A 155 11.96 2.61 1.58
CA THR A 155 13.14 1.78 1.86
C THR A 155 14.03 1.73 0.62
N LEU A 156 15.10 2.51 0.67
CA LEU A 156 16.11 2.70 -0.36
C LEU A 156 17.26 1.71 -0.13
N ASN A 157 16.98 0.40 -0.27
CA ASN A 157 18.01 -0.64 -0.22
C ASN A 157 19.13 -0.30 -1.22
N PHE A 158 20.32 0.01 -0.71
CA PHE A 158 21.37 0.64 -1.51
C PHE A 158 22.34 -0.39 -2.11
N LEU A 159 22.85 -1.31 -1.29
CA LEU A 159 23.97 -2.19 -1.63
C LEU A 159 23.62 -3.62 -2.06
N THR A 160 22.35 -4.02 -2.01
CA THR A 160 21.92 -5.42 -2.20
C THR A 160 22.21 -5.93 -3.63
N LYS A 161 23.37 -6.54 -3.84
CA LYS A 161 23.66 -7.32 -5.05
C LYS A 161 22.80 -8.58 -5.01
N GLY A 162 21.68 -8.57 -5.74
CA GLY A 162 20.72 -9.68 -5.73
C GLY A 162 21.38 -11.00 -6.16
N VAL A 163 21.50 -11.93 -5.23
CA VAL A 163 22.02 -13.29 -5.42
C VAL A 163 20.96 -14.28 -4.93
N GLY A 164 20.65 -15.29 -5.73
CA GLY A 164 19.59 -16.25 -5.43
C GLY A 164 18.17 -15.73 -5.74
N THR A 165 17.18 -16.22 -4.99
CA THR A 165 15.75 -15.98 -5.23
C THR A 165 15.22 -14.64 -4.72
N SER A 166 16.03 -13.85 -4.02
CA SER A 166 15.60 -12.53 -3.51
C SER A 166 15.38 -11.55 -4.67
N ARG A 167 14.12 -11.16 -4.89
CA ARG A 167 13.73 -10.19 -5.93
C ARG A 167 14.25 -8.77 -5.67
N ARG A 168 14.54 -8.42 -4.41
CA ARG A 168 14.86 -7.05 -3.97
C ARG A 168 16.32 -6.68 -4.27
N ARG A 169 16.56 -6.13 -5.47
CA ARG A 169 17.87 -5.58 -5.90
C ARG A 169 18.15 -4.21 -5.25
N GLY A 170 19.42 -3.90 -4.97
CA GLY A 170 19.84 -2.58 -4.49
C GLY A 170 19.81 -1.50 -5.59
N LEU A 171 19.52 -0.25 -5.21
CA LEU A 171 19.48 0.93 -6.07
C LEU A 171 20.77 1.13 -6.88
N SER A 172 21.92 0.81 -6.31
CA SER A 172 23.22 0.88 -6.98
C SER A 172 23.31 0.03 -8.26
N TYR A 173 22.48 -1.02 -8.37
CA TYR A 173 22.40 -1.94 -9.51
C TYR A 173 21.11 -1.75 -10.35
N ALA A 174 20.38 -0.65 -10.13
CA ALA A 174 19.22 -0.26 -10.93
C ALA A 174 19.63 0.22 -12.33
N THR A 175 18.81 -0.07 -13.34
CA THR A 175 18.98 0.53 -14.68
C THR A 175 18.54 2.00 -14.67
N ASN A 176 18.98 2.79 -15.65
CA ASN A 176 18.52 4.19 -15.76
C ASN A 176 17.00 4.31 -15.87
N MET A 177 16.36 3.41 -16.62
CA MET A 177 14.90 3.31 -16.74
C MET A 177 14.21 3.02 -15.40
N GLN A 178 14.76 2.10 -14.58
CA GLN A 178 14.21 1.82 -13.25
C GLN A 178 14.36 3.02 -12.30
N LEU A 179 15.48 3.75 -12.39
CA LEU A 179 15.67 4.99 -11.63
C LEU A 179 14.75 6.10 -12.10
N GLU A 180 14.50 6.22 -13.41
CA GLU A 180 13.54 7.17 -13.98
C GLU A 180 12.10 6.87 -13.53
N GLN A 181 11.67 5.60 -13.59
CA GLN A 181 10.36 5.16 -13.09
C GLN A 181 10.17 5.44 -11.60
N ALA A 182 11.20 5.16 -10.76
CA ALA A 182 11.15 5.48 -9.33
C ALA A 182 11.14 7.01 -9.07
N THR A 183 11.92 7.77 -9.84
CA THR A 183 11.99 9.25 -9.75
C THR A 183 10.64 9.89 -10.13
N GLU A 184 10.00 9.40 -11.19
CA GLU A 184 8.67 9.83 -11.64
C GLU A 184 7.58 9.47 -10.61
N ALA A 185 7.60 8.24 -10.09
CA ALA A 185 6.69 7.80 -9.04
C ALA A 185 6.80 8.66 -7.78
N MET A 186 8.03 8.93 -7.31
CA MET A 186 8.28 9.83 -6.18
C MET A 186 7.86 11.28 -6.47
N SER A 187 8.07 11.78 -7.69
CA SER A 187 7.63 13.11 -8.09
C SER A 187 6.12 13.25 -7.99
N GLN A 188 5.36 12.21 -8.38
CA GLN A 188 3.90 12.21 -8.33
C GLN A 188 3.32 11.95 -6.92
N LEU A 189 4.10 11.48 -5.94
CA LEU A 189 3.65 11.45 -4.53
C LEU A 189 3.27 12.86 -4.02
N SER A 190 3.92 13.91 -4.55
CA SER A 190 3.64 15.31 -4.19
C SER A 190 2.21 15.79 -4.52
N LEU A 191 1.49 15.08 -5.41
CA LEU A 191 0.11 15.38 -5.78
C LEU A 191 -0.87 15.01 -4.66
N GLY A 192 -0.46 14.15 -3.72
CA GLY A 192 -1.22 13.81 -2.52
C GLY A 192 -1.08 14.87 -1.42
N ARG A 193 -1.90 14.77 -0.38
CA ARG A 193 -1.81 15.67 0.78
C ARG A 193 -0.43 15.58 1.45
N PRO A 194 0.24 16.71 1.72
CA PRO A 194 1.51 16.73 2.45
C PRO A 194 1.40 16.07 3.83
N ARG A 195 2.33 15.15 4.09
CA ARG A 195 2.51 14.40 5.34
C ARG A 195 3.99 14.09 5.55
N GLN A 196 4.34 13.23 6.51
CA GLN A 196 5.74 12.85 6.68
C GLN A 196 6.16 11.80 5.65
N ILE A 197 7.38 11.93 5.15
CA ILE A 197 8.01 10.93 4.29
C ILE A 197 9.48 10.72 4.69
N SER A 198 9.79 9.50 5.10
CA SER A 198 11.14 9.05 5.44
C SER A 198 11.77 8.36 4.24
N PHE A 199 13.00 8.74 3.91
CA PHE A 199 13.85 8.06 2.94
C PHE A 199 14.93 7.28 3.69
N GLU A 200 14.79 5.96 3.74
CA GLU A 200 15.63 5.08 4.55
C GLU A 200 16.62 4.31 3.67
N PHE A 201 17.86 4.79 3.63
CA PHE A 201 18.95 4.10 2.98
C PHE A 201 19.39 2.92 3.87
N ARG A 202 19.31 1.69 3.35
CA ARG A 202 19.66 0.45 4.09
C ARG A 202 20.76 -0.34 3.39
N GLU A 203 21.73 -0.83 4.16
CA GLU A 203 22.91 -1.57 3.68
C GLU A 203 22.80 -3.10 3.88
N ASP A 204 21.77 -3.72 3.30
CA ASP A 204 21.47 -5.15 3.48
C ASP A 204 22.63 -6.09 3.07
N GLY A 205 23.38 -6.54 4.08
CA GLY A 205 23.97 -7.89 4.15
C GLY A 205 25.27 -8.17 3.40
N VAL A 206 25.96 -7.18 2.83
CA VAL A 206 27.22 -7.38 2.11
C VAL A 206 28.27 -6.33 2.48
N GLN A 207 29.47 -6.76 2.87
CA GLN A 207 30.67 -5.91 2.90
C GLN A 207 31.07 -5.51 1.48
N VAL A 208 30.45 -4.46 0.94
CA VAL A 208 30.76 -3.92 -0.39
C VAL A 208 32.08 -3.15 -0.33
N ARG A 209 33.17 -3.85 -0.64
CA ARG A 209 34.54 -3.33 -0.56
C ARG A 209 34.84 -2.14 -1.50
N ASN A 210 34.02 -1.94 -2.54
CA ASN A 210 34.20 -0.90 -3.55
C ASN A 210 32.88 -0.13 -3.74
N ILE A 211 32.93 1.20 -3.69
CA ILE A 211 31.78 2.08 -3.96
C ILE A 211 31.13 1.70 -5.31
N PRO A 212 29.81 1.46 -5.38
CA PRO A 212 29.16 1.09 -6.64
C PRO A 212 29.20 2.22 -7.69
N PRO A 213 29.43 1.90 -8.98
CA PRO A 213 29.73 2.90 -10.03
C PRO A 213 28.55 3.80 -10.44
N ASN A 214 27.36 3.57 -9.89
CA ASN A 214 26.12 4.30 -10.21
C ASN A 214 25.72 5.31 -9.10
N ILE A 215 26.44 5.34 -7.98
CA ILE A 215 26.01 6.03 -6.74
C ILE A 215 25.66 7.51 -6.96
N ASP A 216 26.50 8.26 -7.69
CA ASP A 216 26.30 9.69 -7.95
C ASP A 216 25.07 9.96 -8.81
N ASN A 217 24.78 9.06 -9.76
CA ASN A 217 23.61 9.13 -10.64
C ASN A 217 22.33 8.78 -9.87
N VAL A 218 22.38 7.81 -8.96
CA VAL A 218 21.27 7.49 -8.04
C VAL A 218 20.95 8.70 -7.16
N PHE A 219 21.93 9.26 -6.45
CA PHE A 219 21.69 10.44 -5.60
C PHE A 219 21.25 11.67 -6.40
N ARG A 220 21.85 11.92 -7.57
CA ARG A 220 21.45 13.04 -8.44
C ARG A 220 20.00 12.91 -8.91
N LYS A 221 19.57 11.73 -9.37
CA LYS A 221 18.19 11.49 -9.80
C LYS A 221 17.20 11.58 -8.65
N LEU A 222 17.49 10.94 -7.51
CA LEU A 222 16.59 10.94 -6.35
C LEU A 222 16.51 12.29 -5.62
N SER A 223 17.56 13.12 -5.67
CA SER A 223 17.55 14.43 -5.00
C SER A 223 16.44 15.36 -5.51
N ILE A 224 16.11 15.30 -6.81
CA ILE A 224 15.11 16.16 -7.44
C ILE A 224 13.70 15.97 -6.84
N PRO A 225 13.09 14.77 -6.83
CA PRO A 225 11.80 14.54 -6.18
C PRO A 225 11.84 14.72 -4.65
N ILE A 226 12.97 14.43 -3.99
CA ILE A 226 13.11 14.64 -2.53
C ILE A 226 13.02 16.13 -2.18
N LEU A 227 13.70 16.99 -2.95
CA LEU A 227 13.60 18.45 -2.81
C LEU A 227 12.18 18.92 -3.18
N TYR A 228 11.62 18.45 -4.29
CA TYR A 228 10.29 18.84 -4.74
C TYR A 228 9.17 18.48 -3.74
N LEU A 229 9.26 17.33 -3.07
CA LEU A 229 8.35 16.95 -1.99
C LEU A 229 8.44 17.92 -0.80
N ARG A 230 9.66 18.23 -0.33
CA ARG A 230 9.90 19.19 0.76
C ARG A 230 9.34 20.57 0.40
N ASP A 231 9.59 21.02 -0.82
CA ASP A 231 9.19 22.34 -1.30
C ASP A 231 7.67 22.40 -1.59
N SER A 232 7.03 21.23 -1.79
CA SER A 232 5.57 21.03 -1.77
C SER A 232 5.00 20.89 -0.34
N GLY A 233 5.78 21.19 0.70
CA GLY A 233 5.34 21.21 2.10
C GLY A 233 5.35 19.87 2.84
N TRP A 234 5.93 18.81 2.27
CA TRP A 234 6.06 17.52 2.97
C TRP A 234 7.14 17.56 4.06
N ILE A 235 6.90 16.85 5.17
CA ILE A 235 7.91 16.67 6.23
C ILE A 235 8.87 15.56 5.79
N VAL A 236 9.82 15.93 4.93
CA VAL A 236 10.86 15.03 4.41
C VAL A 236 11.90 14.74 5.50
N ARG A 237 12.16 13.46 5.73
CA ARG A 237 13.27 12.94 6.55
C ARG A 237 14.18 12.06 5.70
N THR A 238 15.46 12.06 6.01
CA THR A 238 16.42 11.12 5.42
C THR A 238 17.15 10.41 6.55
N LEU A 239 17.19 9.08 6.47
CA LEU A 239 17.75 8.19 7.47
C LEU A 239 18.70 7.22 6.76
N TYR A 240 19.76 6.82 7.47
CA TYR A 240 20.78 5.90 6.97
C TYR A 240 20.99 4.80 8.01
N HIS A 241 20.95 3.55 7.56
CA HIS A 241 21.03 2.36 8.40
C HIS A 241 22.11 1.42 7.86
N SER A 242 23.22 1.37 8.59
CA SER A 242 24.35 0.45 8.45
C SER A 242 24.19 -0.78 9.33
#